data_AF-A0A969HP11-F1
#
_entry.id   AF-A0A969HP11-F1
#
_cell.length_a   1.000
_cell.length_b   1.000
_cell.length_c   1.000
_cell.angle_alpha   90.00
_cell.angle_beta   90.00
_cell.angle_gamma   90.00
#
_symmetry.space_group_name_H-M   'P 1'
#
loop_
_entity.id
_entity.type
_entity.pdbx_description
1 polymer ?
#
loop_
_entity_poly.entity_id
_entity_poly.type
_entity_poly.pdbx_seq_one_letter_code
_entity_poly.pdbx_strand_id
1 'polypeptide(L)' 'MSEWIKVFAPATIGNIGPGFDVLGLAVKHVGDILEARKIAEGVVISEIESDIPLSSDPAKNTAGIAALESASPAQH' A
#
# COMPACT_ATOMS: atom_id res chain seq x y z
N MET A 1 18.71 15.60 -1.68
CA MET A 1 18.27 14.63 -0.65
C MET A 1 16.94 14.09 -1.13
N SER A 2 16.73 12.77 -1.21
CA SER A 2 15.41 12.25 -1.57
C SER A 2 14.48 12.43 -0.38
N GLU A 3 13.47 13.28 -0.55
CA GLU A 3 12.46 13.53 0.47
C GLU A 3 11.52 12.32 0.59
N TRP A 4 11.16 11.99 1.83
CA TRP A 4 10.14 10.98 2.12
C TRP A 4 8.76 11.58 1.92
N ILE A 5 7.88 10.80 1.31
CA ILE A 5 6.45 11.10 1.18
C ILE A 5 5.71 10.14 2.11
N LYS A 6 4.85 10.69 2.97
CA LYS A 6 4.00 9.94 3.89
C LYS A 6 2.54 10.08 3.46
N VAL A 7 1.85 8.94 3.33
CA VAL A 7 0.42 8.88 3.00
C VAL A 7 -0.32 8.00 4.01
N PHE A 8 -1.61 8.27 4.17
CA PHE A 8 -2.53 7.51 5.01
C PHE A 8 -3.63 6.90 4.14
N ALA A 9 -3.85 5.59 4.26
CA ALA A 9 -4.92 4.87 3.58
C ALA A 9 -5.96 4.42 4.63
N PRO A 10 -7.21 4.94 4.61
CA PRO A 10 -8.20 4.58 5.61
C PRO A 10 -8.67 3.14 5.46
N ALA A 11 -8.96 2.49 6.59
CA ALA A 11 -9.66 1.22 6.63
C ALA A 11 -11.06 1.37 6.01
N THR A 12 -11.58 0.29 5.42
CA THR A 12 -12.87 0.30 4.75
C THR A 12 -13.76 -0.84 5.24
N ILE A 13 -15.06 -0.58 5.34
CA ILE A 13 -16.09 -1.60 5.49
C ILE A 13 -16.64 -1.91 4.09
N GLY A 14 -16.58 -3.17 3.66
CA GLY A 14 -17.23 -3.64 2.44
C GLY A 14 -18.58 -4.30 2.72
N ASN A 15 -19.27 -4.70 1.65
CA ASN A 15 -20.47 -5.54 1.69
C ASN A 15 -21.60 -4.99 2.58
N ILE A 16 -21.88 -3.69 2.45
CA ILE A 16 -22.86 -3.01 3.29
C ILE A 16 -24.29 -3.34 2.85
N GLY A 17 -25.00 -4.11 3.67
CA GLY A 17 -26.44 -4.38 3.52
C GLY A 17 -26.78 -5.14 2.24
N PRO A 18 -27.79 -4.73 1.45
CA PRO A 18 -28.14 -5.40 0.20
C PRO A 18 -27.09 -5.21 -0.91
N GLY A 19 -26.11 -4.32 -0.70
CA GLY A 19 -25.07 -3.96 -1.68
C GLY A 19 -23.84 -4.86 -1.61
N PHE A 20 -24.05 -6.18 -1.52
CA PHE A 20 -22.96 -7.16 -1.57
C PHE A 20 -22.07 -6.93 -2.81
N ASP A 21 -20.75 -6.86 -2.61
CA ASP A 21 -19.72 -6.58 -3.61
C ASP A 21 -19.85 -5.25 -4.38
N VAL A 22 -20.74 -4.34 -3.96
CA VAL A 22 -20.96 -3.03 -4.63
C VAL A 22 -20.72 -1.86 -3.69
N LEU A 23 -21.15 -1.96 -2.44
CA LEU A 23 -21.08 -0.85 -1.48
C LEU A 23 -19.91 -1.00 -0.51
N GLY A 24 -19.18 0.09 -0.31
CA GLY A 24 -18.13 0.21 0.70
C GLY A 24 -18.10 1.60 1.34
N LEU A 25 -17.52 1.68 2.54
CA LEU A 25 -17.40 2.91 3.33
C LEU A 25 -16.03 3.03 3.98
N ALA A 26 -15.35 4.15 3.78
CA ALA A 26 -14.11 4.47 4.48
C ALA A 26 -14.38 4.90 5.93
N VAL A 27 -13.58 4.39 6.86
CA VAL A 27 -13.65 4.70 8.28
C VAL A 27 -12.58 5.73 8.63
N LYS A 28 -12.93 6.70 9.49
CA LYS A 28 -12.00 7.72 9.93
C LYS A 28 -11.01 7.16 10.96
N HIS A 29 -9.79 7.67 10.96
CA HIS A 29 -8.74 7.45 11.96
C HIS A 29 -8.13 6.04 12.07
N VAL A 30 -8.74 5.03 11.45
CA VAL A 30 -8.19 3.67 11.36
C VAL A 30 -7.72 3.44 9.93
N GLY A 31 -6.52 2.88 9.76
CA GLY A 31 -5.94 2.65 8.44
C GLY A 31 -4.43 2.44 8.50
N ASP A 32 -3.82 2.35 7.32
CA ASP A 32 -2.40 2.12 7.15
C ASP A 32 -1.65 3.42 6.85
N ILE A 33 -0.39 3.48 7.27
CA ILE A 33 0.54 4.55 6.92
C ILE A 33 1.61 3.97 6.00
N LEU A 34 1.85 4.62 4.87
CA LEU A 34 2.93 4.27 3.96
C LEU A 34 3.90 5.46 3.85
N GLU A 35 5.17 5.18 4.06
CA GLU A 35 6.26 6.12 3.82
C GLU A 35 7.13 5.60 2.67
N ALA A 36 7.37 6.44 1.67
CA ALA A 36 8.15 6.07 0.50
C ALA A 36 9.08 7.22 0.09
N ARG A 37 10.25 6.86 -0.45
CA ARG A 37 11.17 7.79 -1.11
C ARG A 37 11.71 7.15 -2.38
N LYS A 38 12.10 7.98 -3.34
CA LYS A 38 12.84 7.49 -4.51
C LYS A 38 14.23 7.00 -4.09
N ILE A 39 14.61 5.86 -4.62
CA ILE A 39 15.96 5.28 -4.54
C ILE A 39 16.52 5.14 -5.95
N ALA A 40 17.81 4.79 -6.08
CA ALA A 40 18.47 4.72 -7.38
C ALA A 40 17.81 3.69 -8.30
N GLU A 41 17.57 2.48 -7.81
CA GLU A 41 17.03 1.37 -8.60
C GLU A 41 16.22 0.41 -7.72
N GLY A 42 15.22 -0.23 -8.33
CA GLY A 42 14.40 -1.28 -7.72
C GLY A 42 13.36 -0.77 -6.71
N VAL A 43 12.73 -1.75 -6.04
CA VAL A 43 11.77 -1.54 -4.95
C VAL A 43 12.28 -2.32 -3.75
N VAL A 44 12.34 -1.66 -2.59
CA VAL A 44 12.80 -2.27 -1.34
C VAL A 44 11.81 -1.91 -0.25
N ILE A 45 11.34 -2.92 0.49
CA ILE A 45 10.58 -2.71 1.72
C ILE A 45 11.59 -2.66 2.85
N SER A 46 11.88 -1.45 3.34
CA SER A 46 12.93 -1.24 4.34
C SER A 46 12.48 -1.53 5.77
N GLU A 47 11.18 -1.38 6.05
CA GLU A 47 10.61 -1.54 7.39
C GLU A 47 9.12 -1.89 7.28
N ILE A 48 8.64 -2.69 8.22
CA ILE A 48 7.23 -3.04 8.38
C ILE A 48 6.92 -2.95 9.88
N GLU A 49 5.98 -2.08 10.24
CA GLU A 49 5.40 -2.03 11.58
C GLU A 49 4.00 -2.66 11.52
N SER A 50 3.84 -3.86 12.09
CA SER A 50 2.57 -4.60 12.08
C SER A 50 2.52 -5.62 13.22
N ASP A 51 1.32 -5.86 13.75
CA ASP A 51 1.06 -6.90 14.75
C ASP A 51 1.08 -8.31 14.17
N ILE A 52 1.10 -8.44 12.83
CA ILE A 52 1.14 -9.72 12.12
C ILE A 52 2.35 -9.79 11.19
N PRO A 53 2.89 -10.99 10.93
CA PRO A 53 4.01 -11.14 10.01
C PRO A 53 3.57 -10.83 8.58
N LEU A 54 4.25 -9.88 7.94
CA LEU A 54 4.12 -9.56 6.53
C LEU A 54 5.46 -9.81 5.81
N SER A 55 5.41 -10.14 4.53
CA SER A 55 6.62 -10.36 3.74
C SER A 55 7.31 -9.03 3.44
N SER A 56 8.63 -8.98 3.61
CA SER A 56 9.49 -7.89 3.13
C SER A 56 10.00 -8.12 1.71
N ASP A 57 9.71 -9.28 1.10
CA ASP A 57 9.97 -9.55 -0.30
C ASP A 57 8.98 -8.74 -1.16
N PRO A 58 9.44 -7.76 -1.97
CA PRO A 58 8.55 -6.91 -2.75
C PRO A 58 7.64 -7.69 -3.71
N ALA A 59 8.04 -8.89 -4.16
CA ALA A 59 7.23 -9.73 -5.03
C ALA A 59 6.14 -10.52 -4.30
N LYS A 60 6.13 -10.49 -2.96
CA LYS A 60 5.16 -11.18 -2.09
C LYS A 60 4.44 -10.24 -1.13
N ASN A 61 4.62 -8.93 -1.32
CA ASN A 61 3.97 -7.90 -0.54
C ASN A 61 3.12 -7.03 -1.48
N THR A 62 1.84 -6.83 -1.14
CA THR A 62 0.92 -6.08 -2.00
C THR A 62 1.39 -4.66 -2.32
N ALA A 63 1.93 -3.92 -1.34
CA ALA A 63 2.48 -2.59 -1.58
C ALA A 63 3.76 -2.65 -2.43
N GLY A 64 4.59 -3.68 -2.21
CA GLY A 64 5.77 -3.96 -3.03
C GLY A 64 5.43 -4.24 -4.50
N ILE A 65 4.44 -5.08 -4.76
CA ILE A 65 3.95 -5.41 -6.11
C ILE A 65 3.41 -4.15 -6.79
N ALA A 66 2.58 -3.36 -6.11
CA ALA A 66 2.06 -2.11 -6.67
C ALA A 66 3.18 -1.12 -7.03
N ALA A 67 4.21 -1.02 -6.19
CA ALA A 67 5.37 -0.19 -6.46
C ALA A 67 6.22 -0.70 -7.63
N LEU A 68 6.39 -2.03 -7.77
CA LEU A 68 7.11 -2.65 -8.90
C LEU A 68 6.40 -2.37 -10.24
N GLU A 69 5.07 -2.48 -10.27
CA GLU A 69 4.26 -2.14 -11.45
C GLU A 69 4.36 -0.64 -11.78
N SER A 70 4.30 0.23 -10.76
CA SER A 70 4.38 1.68 -10.94
C SER A 70 5.77 2.19 -11.36
N ALA A 71 6.83 1.45 -10.99
CA ALA A 71 8.21 1.78 -11.32
C ALA A 71 8.68 1.18 -12.67
N SER A 72 7.93 0.22 -13.21
CA SER A 72 8.19 -0.33 -14.53
C SER A 72 7.85 0.70 -15.62
N PRO A 73 8.58 0.74 -16.75
CA PRO A 73 8.21 1.60 -17.88
C PRO A 73 6.78 1.24 -18.30
N ALA A 74 5.89 2.24 -18.35
CA ALA A 74 4.51 2.06 -18.74
C ALA A 74 4.42 1.25 -20.05
N GLN A 75 3.69 0.13 -20.04
CA GLN A 75 3.41 -0.66 -21.24
C GLN A 75 2.21 -0.10 -22.05
N HIS A 76 1.90 1.20 -21.88
CA HIS A 76 0.81 1.89 -22.57
C HIS A 76 1.28 3.25 -23.09
#